data_AF-A0A6I3Q3U3-F1
#
_entry.id   AF-A0A6I3Q3U3-F1
#
_cell.length_a   1.000
_cell.length_b   1.000
_cell.length_c   1.000
_cell.angle_alpha   90.00
_cell.angle_beta   90.00
_cell.angle_gamma   90.00
#
_symmetry.space_group_name_H-M   'P 1'
#
loop_
_entity.id
_entity.type
_entity.pdbx_description
1 polymer ?
#
loop_
_entity_poly.entity_id
_entity_poly.type
_entity_poly.pdbx_seq_one_letter_code
_entity_poly.pdbx_strand_id
1 'polypeptide(L)'
;MDGNAQKETCRAPAPGPDGFVPARPRVVLALAVLVLAGMAGFCLALYHSLTAVRPVDPADYPGAAPEGFRWEAAVSREDGRAVFTGWACVEGEPFPDVDIRVVLYHAEDGAYYGIPTQMTPDEAATAAVADGRGYALGGFTAVVPEKVLAHPLAEYKICIAYRVGSFDFLASTGKTAEVKG
;
A
#
# COMPACT_ATOMS: atom_id res chain seq x y z
N MET A 1 56.80 -19.05 -74.24
CA MET A 1 57.20 -18.97 -72.83
C MET A 1 56.39 -17.85 -72.21
N ASP A 2 55.79 -18.20 -71.08
CA ASP A 2 55.40 -17.34 -69.96
C ASP A 2 54.01 -16.68 -69.97
N GLY A 3 53.12 -17.33 -69.21
CA GLY A 3 52.54 -16.66 -68.06
C GLY A 3 51.05 -16.32 -68.14
N ASN A 4 50.20 -17.35 -68.15
CA ASN A 4 48.76 -17.24 -67.90
C ASN A 4 48.51 -16.72 -66.47
N ALA A 5 48.23 -15.42 -66.31
CA ALA A 5 47.84 -14.83 -65.03
C ALA A 5 46.31 -14.77 -64.93
N GLN A 6 45.72 -15.89 -64.53
CA GLN A 6 44.32 -16.00 -64.14
C GLN A 6 44.10 -15.15 -62.88
N LYS A 7 43.45 -13.99 -63.02
CA LYS A 7 42.98 -13.21 -61.86
C LYS A 7 41.87 -14.00 -61.17
N GLU A 8 42.22 -14.74 -60.14
CA GLU A 8 41.26 -15.27 -59.18
C GLU A 8 40.56 -14.10 -58.48
N THR A 9 39.35 -13.77 -58.93
CA THR A 9 38.43 -12.96 -58.16
C THR A 9 38.02 -13.75 -56.92
N CYS A 10 38.64 -13.46 -55.78
CA CYS A 10 38.10 -13.84 -54.46
C CYS A 10 36.67 -13.30 -54.34
N ARG A 11 35.68 -14.17 -54.55
CA ARG A 11 34.31 -13.89 -54.11
C ARG A 11 34.32 -13.89 -52.59
N ALA A 12 33.92 -12.78 -51.98
CA ALA A 12 33.61 -12.75 -50.56
C ALA A 12 32.57 -13.85 -50.23
N PRO A 13 32.73 -14.60 -49.13
CA PRO A 13 31.74 -15.58 -48.73
C PRO A 13 30.40 -14.89 -48.48
N ALA A 14 29.31 -15.51 -48.94
CA ALA A 14 27.96 -15.02 -48.70
C ALA A 14 27.74 -14.89 -47.18
N PRO A 15 27.11 -13.79 -46.70
CA PRO A 15 26.81 -13.64 -45.28
C PRO A 15 25.92 -14.81 -44.84
N GLY A 16 26.36 -15.52 -43.78
CA GLY A 16 25.61 -16.61 -43.18
C GLY A 16 24.25 -16.18 -42.62
N PRO A 17 23.36 -17.12 -42.31
CA PRO A 17 21.96 -16.85 -41.94
C PRO A 17 21.77 -16.11 -40.60
N ASP A 18 22.85 -15.88 -39.85
CA ASP A 18 22.82 -15.23 -38.53
C ASP A 18 22.99 -13.70 -38.63
N GLY A 19 22.36 -13.10 -39.64
CA GLY A 19 22.31 -11.65 -39.78
C GLY A 19 21.42 -11.08 -38.68
N PHE A 20 22.01 -10.50 -37.63
CA PHE A 20 21.29 -9.60 -36.74
C PHE A 20 20.70 -8.48 -37.60
N VAL A 21 19.39 -8.53 -37.86
CA VAL A 21 18.67 -7.45 -38.53
C VAL A 21 18.44 -6.37 -37.47
N PRO A 22 19.14 -5.21 -37.51
CA PRO A 22 18.91 -4.17 -36.53
C PRO A 22 17.45 -3.72 -36.64
N ALA A 23 16.71 -3.82 -35.53
CA ALA A 23 15.34 -3.35 -35.47
C ALA A 23 15.30 -1.88 -35.89
N ARG A 24 14.36 -1.53 -36.77
CA ARG A 24 14.22 -0.15 -37.26
C ARG A 24 14.10 0.78 -36.05
N PRO A 25 14.85 1.89 -35.98
CA PRO A 25 14.85 2.78 -34.80
C PRO A 25 13.46 3.22 -34.38
N ARG A 26 12.54 3.39 -35.36
CA ARG A 26 11.13 3.72 -35.10
C ARG A 26 10.35 2.60 -34.38
N VAL A 27 10.65 1.34 -34.67
CA VAL A 27 10.02 0.18 -34.00
C VAL A 27 10.54 0.07 -32.58
N VAL A 28 11.84 0.24 -32.38
CA VAL A 28 12.45 0.26 -31.03
C VAL A 28 11.86 1.41 -30.20
N LEU A 29 11.75 2.61 -30.78
CA LEU A 29 11.14 3.75 -30.12
C LEU A 29 9.66 3.50 -29.77
N ALA A 30 8.88 2.94 -30.69
CA ALA A 30 7.46 2.63 -30.45
C ALA A 30 7.29 1.60 -29.32
N LEU A 31 8.12 0.56 -29.28
CA LEU A 31 8.13 -0.42 -28.19
C LEU A 31 8.53 0.22 -26.86
N ALA A 32 9.56 1.08 -26.86
CA ALA A 32 9.99 1.80 -25.66
C ALA A 32 8.88 2.70 -25.11
N VAL A 33 8.19 3.46 -25.98
CA VAL A 33 7.04 4.29 -25.59
C VAL A 33 5.91 3.44 -25.03
N LEU A 34 5.61 2.28 -25.62
CA LEU A 34 4.56 1.38 -25.14
C LEU A 34 4.88 0.80 -23.76
N VAL A 35 6.13 0.42 -23.51
CA VAL A 35 6.60 -0.04 -22.19
C VAL A 35 6.49 1.08 -21.15
N LEU A 36 6.93 2.30 -21.48
CA LEU A 36 6.83 3.45 -20.58
C LEU A 36 5.36 3.80 -20.27
N ALA A 37 4.48 3.78 -21.26
CA ALA A 37 3.06 4.00 -21.08
C ALA A 37 2.42 2.91 -20.18
N GLY A 38 2.77 1.64 -20.42
CA GLY A 38 2.33 0.52 -19.58
C GLY A 38 2.80 0.65 -18.13
N MET A 39 4.07 1.00 -17.92
CA MET A 39 4.63 1.23 -16.59
C MET A 39 3.95 2.41 -15.88
N ALA A 40 3.75 3.53 -16.59
CA ALA A 40 3.06 4.69 -16.04
C ALA A 40 1.61 4.36 -15.64
N GLY A 41 0.89 3.62 -16.49
CA GLY A 41 -0.46 3.14 -16.19
C GLY A 41 -0.50 2.22 -14.97
N PHE A 42 0.46 1.29 -14.86
CA PHE A 42 0.57 0.40 -13.71
C PHE A 42 0.90 1.17 -12.41
N CYS A 43 1.83 2.13 -12.45
CA CYS A 43 2.14 2.98 -11.29
C CYS A 43 0.92 3.79 -10.85
N LEU A 44 0.12 4.32 -11.79
CA LEU A 44 -1.11 5.03 -11.47
C LEU A 44 -2.15 4.10 -10.84
N ALA A 45 -2.30 2.88 -11.35
CA ALA A 45 -3.19 1.88 -10.77
C ALA A 45 -2.76 1.47 -9.35
N LEU A 46 -1.46 1.29 -9.11
CA LEU A 46 -0.92 1.04 -7.78
C LEU A 46 -1.17 2.22 -6.84
N TYR A 47 -0.92 3.45 -7.30
CA TYR A 47 -1.20 4.64 -6.51
C TYR A 47 -2.67 4.72 -6.10
N HIS A 48 -3.60 4.51 -7.03
CA HIS A 48 -5.02 4.48 -6.73
C HIS A 48 -5.39 3.33 -5.79
N SER A 49 -4.84 2.13 -6.01
CA SER A 49 -5.13 0.95 -5.19
C SER A 49 -4.67 1.14 -3.73
N LEU A 50 -3.50 1.76 -3.53
CA LEU A 50 -2.88 2.00 -2.23
C LEU A 50 -3.46 3.22 -1.50
N THR A 51 -4.06 4.18 -2.21
CA THR A 51 -4.63 5.40 -1.62
C THR A 51 -6.17 5.40 -1.54
N ALA A 52 -6.82 4.37 -2.08
CA ALA A 52 -8.26 4.27 -2.06
C ALA A 52 -8.81 3.98 -0.66
N VAL A 53 -9.82 4.76 -0.28
CA VAL A 53 -10.74 4.39 0.80
C VAL A 53 -11.60 3.24 0.31
N ARG A 54 -11.76 2.19 1.12
CA ARG A 54 -12.52 0.99 0.74
C ARG A 54 -13.60 0.70 1.77
N PRO A 55 -14.78 0.21 1.36
CA PRO A 55 -15.73 -0.34 2.31
C PRO A 55 -15.11 -1.53 3.03
N VAL A 56 -15.40 -1.66 4.31
CA VAL A 56 -15.01 -2.79 5.16
C VAL A 56 -16.27 -3.48 5.63
N ASP A 57 -16.33 -4.80 5.48
CA ASP A 57 -17.38 -5.60 6.11
C ASP A 57 -16.89 -6.01 7.51
N PRO A 58 -17.58 -5.65 8.60
CA PRO A 58 -17.23 -6.14 9.94
C PRO A 58 -17.18 -7.67 10.04
N ALA A 59 -17.91 -8.39 9.19
CA ALA A 59 -17.86 -9.85 9.14
C ALA A 59 -16.48 -10.41 8.70
N ASP A 60 -15.66 -9.59 8.02
CA ASP A 60 -14.28 -9.94 7.68
C ASP A 60 -13.36 -9.96 8.91
N TYR A 61 -13.83 -9.45 10.06
CA TYR A 61 -13.12 -9.37 11.34
C TYR A 61 -13.94 -10.05 12.45
N PRO A 62 -14.03 -11.39 12.43
CA PRO A 62 -15.03 -12.14 13.20
C PRO A 62 -14.77 -12.21 14.71
N GLY A 63 -13.55 -11.92 15.15
CA GLY A 63 -13.15 -11.98 16.55
C GLY A 63 -13.70 -10.81 17.37
N ALA A 64 -13.78 -11.02 18.68
CA ALA A 64 -13.96 -9.95 19.65
C ALA A 64 -12.59 -9.41 20.10
N ALA A 65 -12.52 -8.11 20.38
CA ALA A 65 -11.32 -7.53 20.98
C ALA A 65 -11.03 -8.20 22.34
N PRO A 66 -9.84 -8.77 22.55
CA PRO A 66 -9.47 -9.42 23.81
C PRO A 66 -9.29 -8.38 24.93
N GLU A 67 -9.38 -8.81 26.19
CA GLU A 67 -9.17 -7.92 27.35
C GLU A 67 -7.76 -7.28 27.38
N GLY A 68 -6.77 -7.96 26.81
CA GLY A 68 -5.40 -7.46 26.64
C GLY A 68 -5.21 -6.49 25.47
N PHE A 69 -6.27 -6.11 24.74
CA PHE A 69 -6.14 -5.13 23.67
C PHE A 69 -5.87 -3.73 24.24
N ARG A 70 -4.82 -3.10 23.72
CA ARG A 70 -4.40 -1.73 24.06
C ARG A 70 -4.19 -0.96 22.77
N TRP A 71 -4.54 0.32 22.80
CA TRP A 71 -4.38 1.17 21.65
C TRP A 71 -4.30 2.64 22.06
N GLU A 72 -3.69 3.43 21.19
CA GLU A 72 -3.75 4.87 21.22
C GLU A 72 -3.89 5.38 19.79
N ALA A 73 -4.72 6.39 19.59
CA ALA A 73 -4.91 7.02 18.29
C ALA A 73 -5.11 8.52 18.47
N ALA A 74 -4.32 9.32 17.79
CA ALA A 74 -4.47 10.75 17.67
C ALA A 74 -4.92 11.10 16.25
N VAL A 75 -5.68 12.18 16.12
CA VAL A 75 -6.08 12.74 14.84
C VAL A 75 -5.57 14.16 14.76
N SER A 76 -4.81 14.46 13.71
CA SER A 76 -4.46 15.81 13.31
C SER A 76 -5.05 16.11 11.92
N ARG A 77 -5.12 17.39 11.57
CA ARG A 77 -5.58 17.85 10.27
C ARG A 77 -4.53 18.73 9.63
N GLU A 78 -4.20 18.41 8.39
CA GLU A 78 -3.16 19.08 7.61
C GLU A 78 -3.64 19.21 6.17
N ASP A 79 -3.74 20.44 5.65
CA ASP A 79 -4.03 20.73 4.24
C ASP A 79 -5.25 19.98 3.65
N GLY A 80 -6.36 19.92 4.39
CA GLY A 80 -7.59 19.23 3.97
C GLY A 80 -7.49 17.69 4.00
N ARG A 81 -6.57 17.17 4.81
CA ARG A 81 -6.39 15.75 5.08
C ARG A 81 -6.53 15.49 6.57
N ALA A 82 -7.20 14.40 6.89
CA ALA A 82 -7.16 13.84 8.23
C ALA A 82 -5.96 12.87 8.32
N VAL A 83 -5.13 13.07 9.33
CA VAL A 83 -3.95 12.26 9.63
C VAL A 83 -4.19 11.57 10.96
N PHE A 84 -4.14 10.25 10.96
CA PHE A 84 -4.34 9.40 12.12
C PHE A 84 -3.01 8.75 12.46
N THR A 85 -2.50 8.99 13.67
CA THR A 85 -1.24 8.41 14.15
C THR A 85 -1.46 7.73 15.48
N GLY A 86 -0.83 6.60 15.70
CA GLY A 86 -0.92 5.92 16.98
C GLY A 86 -0.39 4.51 16.91
N TRP A 87 -0.87 3.67 17.81
CA TRP A 87 -0.44 2.29 17.92
C TRP A 87 -1.55 1.39 18.45
N ALA A 88 -1.46 0.09 18.17
CA ALA A 88 -2.35 -0.91 18.75
C ALA A 88 -1.61 -2.23 18.97
N CYS A 89 -1.91 -2.91 20.08
CA CYS A 89 -1.32 -4.20 20.42
C CYS A 89 -2.25 -5.04 21.29
N VAL A 90 -1.98 -6.34 21.32
CA VAL A 90 -2.55 -7.26 22.32
C VAL A 90 -1.41 -7.70 23.24
N GLU A 91 -1.61 -7.54 24.54
CA GLU A 91 -0.62 -7.92 25.56
C GLU A 91 -0.25 -9.42 25.47
N GLY A 92 1.03 -9.73 25.65
CA GLY A 92 1.58 -11.07 25.72
C GLY A 92 2.02 -11.69 24.39
N GLU A 93 1.81 -11.04 23.25
CA GLU A 93 1.93 -11.68 21.93
C GLU A 93 3.03 -11.05 21.06
N PRO A 94 3.85 -11.87 20.37
CA PRO A 94 4.82 -11.36 19.40
C PRO A 94 4.12 -10.83 18.14
N PHE A 95 4.85 -10.06 17.33
CA PHE A 95 4.40 -9.62 15.99
C PHE A 95 5.08 -10.44 14.89
N PRO A 96 4.62 -11.66 14.57
CA PRO A 96 5.13 -12.40 13.42
C PRO A 96 4.72 -11.74 12.10
N ASP A 97 3.52 -11.17 12.05
CA ASP A 97 2.90 -10.48 10.93
C ASP A 97 1.98 -9.38 11.46
N VAL A 98 2.01 -8.19 10.84
CA VAL A 98 1.27 -7.01 11.33
C VAL A 98 0.39 -6.45 10.23
N ASP A 99 -0.93 -6.54 10.40
CA ASP A 99 -1.92 -5.84 9.59
C ASP A 99 -2.90 -5.11 10.51
N ILE A 100 -2.54 -3.89 10.88
CA ILE A 100 -3.40 -2.98 11.65
C ILE A 100 -3.91 -1.92 10.67
N ARG A 101 -5.20 -1.63 10.69
CA ARG A 101 -5.80 -0.61 9.83
C ARG A 101 -6.71 0.30 10.60
N VAL A 102 -6.65 1.59 10.27
CA VAL A 102 -7.64 2.56 10.73
C VAL A 102 -8.89 2.41 9.86
N VAL A 103 -10.04 2.31 10.53
CA VAL A 103 -11.35 2.19 9.90
C VAL A 103 -12.23 3.31 10.44
N LEU A 104 -12.93 4.00 9.56
CA LEU A 104 -13.87 5.06 9.91
C LEU A 104 -15.29 4.51 9.82
N TYR A 105 -16.01 4.52 10.93
CA TYR A 105 -17.42 4.15 10.98
C TYR A 105 -18.30 5.39 10.91
N HIS A 106 -19.26 5.39 9.98
CA HIS A 106 -20.24 6.45 9.85
C HIS A 106 -21.59 5.98 10.43
N ALA A 107 -22.14 6.73 11.37
CA ALA A 107 -23.30 6.30 12.12
C ALA A 107 -24.61 6.39 11.33
N GLU A 108 -24.74 7.34 10.39
CA GLU A 108 -26.00 7.58 9.70
C GLU A 108 -26.34 6.51 8.66
N ASP A 109 -25.34 5.99 7.95
CA ASP A 109 -25.52 4.89 6.98
C ASP A 109 -25.04 3.53 7.50
N GLY A 110 -24.43 3.50 8.69
CA GLY A 110 -23.94 2.29 9.33
C GLY A 110 -22.75 1.64 8.60
N ALA A 111 -22.04 2.39 7.75
CA ALA A 111 -20.96 1.85 6.94
C ALA A 111 -19.57 2.02 7.59
N TYR A 112 -18.68 1.09 7.27
CA TYR A 112 -17.28 1.12 7.67
C TYR A 112 -16.38 1.38 6.47
N TYR A 113 -15.42 2.27 6.63
CA TYR A 113 -14.50 2.70 5.58
C TYR A 113 -13.06 2.50 6.04
N GLY A 114 -12.38 1.51 5.47
CA GLY A 114 -10.95 1.31 5.66
C GLY A 114 -10.18 2.39 4.93
N ILE A 115 -9.29 3.09 5.64
CA ILE A 115 -8.41 4.09 5.06
C ILE A 115 -6.99 3.55 4.87
N PRO A 116 -6.25 4.03 3.86
CA PRO A 116 -4.84 3.67 3.68
C PRO A 116 -4.05 3.88 4.95
N THR A 117 -3.50 2.79 5.49
CA THR A 117 -2.74 2.78 6.75
C THR A 117 -1.36 2.21 6.47
N GLN A 118 -0.33 2.91 6.91
CA GLN A 118 1.06 2.48 6.87
C GLN A 118 1.50 2.08 8.29
N MET A 119 2.18 0.94 8.42
CA MET A 119 2.79 0.55 9.69
C MET A 119 4.06 1.34 9.90
N THR A 120 4.17 2.01 11.04
CA THR A 120 5.29 2.88 11.42
C THR A 120 5.67 2.55 12.85
N PRO A 121 6.92 2.12 13.13
CA PRO A 121 7.29 1.74 14.49
C PRO A 121 7.03 2.86 15.52
N ASP A 122 6.44 2.51 16.65
CA ASP A 122 6.15 3.42 17.77
C ASP A 122 6.45 2.76 19.13
N GLU A 123 7.53 3.20 19.77
CA GLU A 123 7.96 2.66 21.07
C GLU A 123 6.99 2.96 22.22
N ALA A 124 6.03 3.88 22.05
CA ALA A 124 4.99 4.13 23.04
C ALA A 124 4.13 2.87 23.28
N ALA A 125 3.93 2.03 22.26
CA ALA A 125 3.25 0.75 22.38
C ALA A 125 3.98 -0.20 23.34
N THR A 126 5.31 -0.28 23.23
CA THR A 126 6.16 -1.08 24.12
C THR A 126 6.07 -0.57 25.57
N ALA A 127 6.15 0.75 25.73
CA ALA A 127 6.11 1.39 27.04
C ALA A 127 4.75 1.23 27.75
N ALA A 128 3.65 1.18 26.99
CA ALA A 128 2.29 1.10 27.55
C ALA A 128 1.97 -0.25 28.21
N VAL A 129 2.58 -1.36 27.76
CA VAL A 129 2.29 -2.70 28.28
C VAL A 129 3.25 -3.11 29.41
N ALA A 130 4.51 -2.66 29.36
CA ALA A 130 5.52 -2.88 30.41
C ALA A 130 5.73 -4.35 30.86
N ASP A 131 5.46 -5.33 30.00
CA ASP A 131 5.61 -6.78 30.28
C ASP A 131 6.97 -7.37 29.83
N GLY A 132 7.87 -6.51 29.33
CA GLY A 132 9.19 -6.91 28.82
C GLY A 132 9.20 -7.39 27.37
N ARG A 133 8.09 -7.33 26.64
CA ARG A 133 8.00 -7.63 25.20
C ARG A 133 7.99 -6.35 24.37
N GLY A 134 8.45 -6.44 23.12
CA GLY A 134 8.48 -5.30 22.20
C GLY A 134 7.20 -5.19 21.38
N TYR A 135 6.53 -4.04 21.45
CA TYR A 135 5.30 -3.75 20.70
C TYR A 135 5.42 -2.63 19.67
N ALA A 136 6.65 -2.16 19.42
CA ALA A 136 6.89 -1.04 18.53
C ALA A 136 6.28 -1.20 17.13
N LEU A 137 6.23 -2.43 16.59
CA LEU A 137 5.66 -2.69 15.26
C LEU A 137 4.14 -2.50 15.18
N GLY A 138 3.45 -2.33 16.31
CA GLY A 138 2.02 -2.01 16.36
C GLY A 138 1.68 -0.56 16.02
N GLY A 139 2.67 0.30 15.78
CA GLY A 139 2.47 1.69 15.40
C GLY A 139 1.97 1.85 13.96
N PHE A 140 1.17 2.89 13.73
CA PHE A 140 0.55 3.18 12.44
C PHE A 140 0.41 4.67 12.15
N THR A 141 0.38 4.98 10.86
CA THR A 141 0.00 6.28 10.31
C THR A 141 -0.99 6.06 9.17
N ALA A 142 -2.18 6.66 9.24
CA ALA A 142 -3.16 6.64 8.16
C ALA A 142 -3.49 8.07 7.72
N VAL A 143 -3.53 8.30 6.41
CA VAL A 143 -3.77 9.63 5.85
C VAL A 143 -4.86 9.53 4.80
N VAL A 144 -5.90 10.36 4.94
CA VAL A 144 -7.01 10.41 4.00
C VAL A 144 -7.35 11.86 3.64
N PRO A 145 -7.42 12.20 2.33
CA PRO A 145 -8.00 13.47 1.92
C PRO A 145 -9.48 13.52 2.29
N GLU A 146 -9.92 14.58 2.96
CA GLU A 146 -11.31 14.67 3.46
C GLU A 146 -12.34 14.59 2.32
N LYS A 147 -11.99 15.13 1.15
CA LYS A 147 -12.81 15.11 -0.08
C LYS A 147 -13.09 13.73 -0.68
N VAL A 148 -12.33 12.68 -0.33
CA VAL A 148 -12.54 11.33 -0.87
C VAL A 148 -13.41 10.46 0.04
N LEU A 149 -13.74 10.96 1.24
CA LEU A 149 -14.67 10.30 2.12
C LEU A 149 -16.09 10.41 1.54
N ALA A 150 -16.90 9.37 1.77
CA ALA A 150 -18.27 9.31 1.26
C ALA A 150 -19.12 10.48 1.80
N HIS A 151 -18.83 10.95 3.01
CA HIS A 151 -19.53 12.04 3.70
C HIS A 151 -18.52 13.10 4.18
N PRO A 152 -18.21 14.11 3.36
CA PRO A 152 -17.14 15.08 3.64
C PRO A 152 -17.47 16.10 4.76
N LEU A 153 -18.69 16.08 5.31
CA LEU A 153 -19.13 16.95 6.40
C LEU A 153 -19.77 16.15 7.53
N ALA A 154 -19.18 14.99 7.84
CA ALA A 154 -19.71 14.06 8.83
C ALA A 154 -18.72 13.82 9.97
N GLU A 155 -19.27 13.36 11.10
CA GLU A 155 -18.49 12.81 12.20
C GLU A 155 -18.35 11.29 12.02
N TYR A 156 -17.12 10.82 12.03
CA TYR A 156 -16.80 9.39 11.96
C TYR A 156 -16.31 8.90 13.31
N LYS A 157 -16.74 7.71 13.72
CA LYS A 157 -16.10 6.99 14.83
C LYS A 157 -14.86 6.28 14.32
N ILE A 158 -13.79 6.34 15.10
CA ILE A 158 -12.53 5.69 14.75
C ILE A 158 -12.57 4.25 15.27
N CYS A 159 -12.31 3.31 14.39
CA CYS A 159 -12.17 1.89 14.70
C CYS A 159 -10.78 1.41 14.26
N ILE A 160 -10.32 0.33 14.88
CA ILE A 160 -9.07 -0.34 14.55
C ILE A 160 -9.43 -1.76 14.10
N ALA A 161 -9.18 -2.03 12.83
CA ALA A 161 -9.15 -3.40 12.31
C ALA A 161 -7.80 -3.99 12.66
N TYR A 162 -7.80 -5.07 13.45
CA TYR A 162 -6.60 -5.67 14.00
C TYR A 162 -6.46 -7.11 13.52
N ARG A 163 -5.45 -7.38 12.70
CA ARG A 163 -5.07 -8.72 12.25
C ARG A 163 -3.58 -8.94 12.47
N VAL A 164 -3.26 -9.61 13.58
CA VAL A 164 -1.87 -9.86 14.01
C VAL A 164 -1.84 -11.24 14.65
N GLY A 165 -1.02 -12.14 14.12
CA GLY A 165 -0.93 -13.51 14.62
C GLY A 165 -2.28 -14.24 14.58
N SER A 166 -2.79 -14.63 15.76
CA SER A 166 -4.07 -15.35 15.90
C SER A 166 -5.29 -14.43 16.11
N PHE A 167 -5.08 -13.12 16.25
CA PHE A 167 -6.15 -12.17 16.47
C PHE A 167 -6.65 -11.58 15.17
N ASP A 168 -7.96 -11.55 15.01
CA ASP A 168 -8.64 -10.96 13.85
C ASP A 168 -9.97 -10.34 14.30
N PHE A 169 -9.97 -9.04 14.60
CA PHE A 169 -11.13 -8.34 15.16
C PHE A 169 -11.20 -6.87 14.74
N LEU A 170 -12.40 -6.30 14.85
CA LEU A 170 -12.64 -4.87 14.63
C LEU A 170 -13.04 -4.23 15.96
N ALA A 171 -12.21 -3.32 16.47
CA ALA A 171 -12.44 -2.66 17.75
C ALA A 171 -12.83 -1.18 17.56
N SER A 172 -13.85 -0.73 18.29
CA SER A 172 -14.13 0.71 18.41
C SER A 172 -13.15 1.36 19.40
N THR A 173 -12.63 2.52 19.03
CA THR A 173 -11.74 3.30 19.91
C THR A 173 -12.53 4.25 20.83
N GLY A 174 -13.82 4.46 20.58
CA GLY A 174 -14.60 5.50 21.27
C GLY A 174 -14.18 6.94 20.95
N LYS A 175 -13.15 7.16 20.11
CA LYS A 175 -12.79 8.48 19.58
C LYS A 175 -13.56 8.77 18.30
N THR A 176 -13.78 10.05 18.04
CA THR A 176 -14.41 10.53 16.81
C THR A 176 -13.48 11.47 16.05
N ALA A 177 -13.68 11.50 14.74
CA ALA A 177 -13.04 12.43 13.82
C ALA A 177 -14.15 13.16 13.06
N GLU A 178 -14.32 14.45 13.36
CA GLU A 178 -15.12 15.33 12.50
C GLU A 178 -14.37 15.56 11.18
N VAL A 179 -15.10 15.61 10.08
CA VAL A 179 -14.59 15.99 8.76
C VAL A 179 -15.24 17.32 8.39
N LYS A 180 -14.43 18.32 8.03
CA LYS A 180 -14.91 19.68 7.69
C LYS A 180 -14.44 19.97 6.28
N GLY A 181 -15.22 19.48 5.31
CA GLY A 181 -14.96 19.60 3.87
C GLY A 181 -14.73 21.00 3.35
#